data_AF-A0A0D0AUT8-F1
#
_entry.id   AF-A0A0D0AUT8-F1
#
_cell.length_a   1.000
_cell.length_b   1.000
_cell.length_c   1.000
_cell.angle_alpha   90.00
_cell.angle_beta   90.00
_cell.angle_gamma   90.00
#
_symmetry.space_group_name_H-M   'P 1'
#
loop_
_entity.id
_entity.type
_entity.pdbx_description
1 polymer ?
#
loop_
_entity_poly.entity_id
_entity_poly.type
_entity_poly.pdbx_seq_one_letter_code
_entity_poly.pdbx_strand_id
1 'polypeptide(L)'
;MDQFPDDHLSSEGIWEKLSQIAVKGAAYDSRERQPQPKCSEGIRTVLLHIHGLLDKREHDSRLIWLHSTAGVGKSAVAFIVAERMRGLQVTGWATKEKQFAGSFFSRTQTKRCTTEYFFATLVYQLARNFPSIRKDVIRAIREDPAVLDPDTFLHDQMETLFLSPLQKLRFRLRDSAPLAFIIDALEECPSKTELADLISLLGQAFREPDLPAIQILLTSRSDPHL
;
A
#
# COMPACT_ATOMS: atom_id res chain seq x y z
N MET A 1 -23.07 39.28 -14.82
CA MET A 1 -23.28 38.52 -13.58
C MET A 1 -22.62 37.18 -13.84
N ASP A 2 -21.34 37.10 -13.50
CA ASP A 2 -20.47 35.98 -13.87
C ASP A 2 -20.91 34.72 -13.12
N GLN A 3 -21.34 33.70 -13.88
CA GLN A 3 -21.43 32.34 -13.39
C GLN A 3 -20.01 31.75 -13.43
N PHE A 4 -19.35 31.75 -12.29
CA PHE A 4 -18.20 30.88 -12.08
C PHE A 4 -18.69 29.43 -12.17
N PRO A 5 -18.09 28.56 -13.01
CA PRO A 5 -18.44 27.16 -13.01
C PRO A 5 -17.96 26.55 -11.70
N ASP A 6 -18.88 25.99 -10.93
CA ASP A 6 -18.59 25.23 -9.72
C ASP A 6 -17.94 23.91 -10.15
N ASP A 7 -16.61 23.90 -10.27
CA ASP A 7 -15.82 22.79 -10.80
C ASP A 7 -15.63 21.66 -9.76
N HIS A 8 -16.72 21.26 -9.12
CA HIS A 8 -16.75 20.13 -8.22
C HIS A 8 -16.74 18.83 -9.02
N LEU A 9 -15.56 18.22 -9.17
CA LEU A 9 -15.43 16.91 -9.80
C LEU A 9 -16.39 15.88 -9.17
N SER A 10 -17.11 15.16 -10.02
CA SER A 10 -17.97 14.05 -9.62
C SER A 10 -17.15 12.94 -8.93
N SER A 11 -17.80 12.06 -8.17
CA SER A 11 -17.11 10.94 -7.51
C SER A 11 -16.36 10.03 -8.50
N GLU A 12 -16.90 9.85 -9.71
CA GLU A 12 -16.21 9.10 -10.77
C GLU A 12 -15.04 9.90 -11.35
N GLY A 13 -15.19 11.23 -11.55
CA GLY A 13 -14.07 12.07 -12.00
C GLY A 13 -12.89 12.07 -11.02
N ILE A 14 -13.16 12.11 -9.71
CA ILE A 14 -12.13 11.99 -8.67
C ILE A 14 -11.46 10.61 -8.73
N TRP A 15 -12.26 9.54 -8.90
CA TRP A 15 -11.73 8.18 -9.02
C TRP A 15 -10.85 8.00 -10.26
N GLU A 16 -11.25 8.56 -11.40
CA GLU A 16 -10.46 8.56 -12.62
C GLU A 16 -9.15 9.33 -12.45
N LYS A 17 -9.17 10.49 -11.80
CA LYS A 17 -7.96 11.27 -11.48
C LYS A 17 -7.00 10.46 -10.60
N LEU A 18 -7.49 9.88 -9.51
CA LEU A 18 -6.67 9.01 -8.65
C LEU A 18 -6.11 7.81 -9.43
N SER A 19 -6.93 7.17 -10.26
CA SER A 19 -6.52 6.09 -11.15
C SER A 19 -5.40 6.54 -12.08
N GLN A 20 -5.46 7.74 -12.67
CA GLN A 20 -4.43 8.27 -13.56
C GLN A 20 -3.09 8.51 -12.85
N ILE A 21 -3.11 9.08 -11.64
CA ILE A 21 -1.91 9.32 -10.82
C ILE A 21 -1.29 8.02 -10.33
N ALA A 22 -2.10 7.05 -9.91
CA ALA A 22 -1.63 5.75 -9.45
C ALA A 22 -0.75 5.03 -10.49
N VAL A 23 0.37 4.48 -10.05
CA VAL A 23 1.35 3.81 -10.91
C VAL A 23 0.98 2.34 -11.06
N LYS A 24 0.24 2.00 -12.11
CA LYS A 24 -0.25 0.63 -12.38
C LYS A 24 0.89 -0.41 -12.46
N GLY A 25 2.07 0.00 -12.95
CA GLY A 25 3.27 -0.83 -12.99
C GLY A 25 3.76 -1.28 -11.59
N ALA A 26 3.50 -0.46 -10.56
CA ALA A 26 3.86 -0.76 -9.16
C ALA A 26 2.87 -1.69 -8.46
N ALA A 27 1.74 -2.02 -9.08
CA ALA A 27 0.76 -2.97 -8.54
C ALA A 27 1.25 -4.42 -8.67
N TYR A 28 0.89 -5.26 -7.68
CA TYR A 28 1.34 -6.65 -7.63
C TYR A 28 0.91 -7.51 -8.82
N ASP A 29 -0.24 -7.19 -9.40
CA ASP A 29 -0.82 -7.85 -10.56
C ASP A 29 -0.39 -7.20 -11.90
N SER A 30 0.62 -6.32 -11.88
CA SER A 30 1.17 -5.72 -13.10
C SER A 30 1.81 -6.75 -14.03
N ARG A 31 1.56 -6.62 -15.33
CA ARG A 31 2.20 -7.44 -16.38
C ARG A 31 3.71 -7.27 -16.42
N GLU A 32 4.24 -6.13 -15.96
CA GLU A 32 5.68 -5.87 -15.86
C GLU A 32 6.42 -6.85 -14.94
N ARG A 33 5.69 -7.68 -14.19
CA ARG A 33 6.26 -8.68 -13.27
C ARG A 33 6.31 -10.08 -13.82
N GLN A 34 5.98 -10.25 -15.08
CA GLN A 34 6.09 -11.55 -15.73
C GLN A 34 7.55 -11.80 -16.16
N PRO A 35 8.06 -13.04 -16.04
CA PRO A 35 7.38 -14.22 -15.49
C PRO A 35 7.27 -14.17 -13.96
N GLN A 36 6.18 -14.74 -13.42
CA GLN A 36 6.02 -14.87 -11.98
C GLN A 36 7.16 -15.71 -11.39
N PRO A 37 7.67 -15.33 -10.21
CA PRO A 37 8.80 -16.03 -9.61
C PRO A 37 8.41 -17.45 -9.18
N LYS A 38 9.32 -18.41 -9.42
CA LYS A 38 9.16 -19.80 -8.95
C LYS A 38 9.52 -19.88 -7.46
N CYS A 39 8.72 -20.61 -6.69
CA CYS A 39 9.01 -20.87 -5.28
C CYS A 39 10.14 -21.90 -5.16
N SER A 40 11.35 -21.42 -4.82
CA SER A 40 12.48 -22.29 -4.46
C SER A 40 12.35 -22.76 -3.01
N GLU A 41 13.15 -23.77 -2.62
CA GLU A 41 13.15 -24.28 -1.25
C GLU A 41 13.50 -23.21 -0.20
N GLY A 42 14.49 -22.35 -0.49
CA GLY A 42 14.83 -21.22 0.38
C GLY A 42 13.68 -20.22 0.56
N ILE A 43 12.97 -19.89 -0.53
CA ILE A 43 11.78 -19.02 -0.49
C ILE A 43 10.68 -19.68 0.35
N ARG A 44 10.46 -20.99 0.22
CA ARG A 44 9.45 -21.74 0.99
C ARG A 44 9.68 -21.63 2.50
N THR A 45 10.91 -21.78 2.96
CA THR A 45 11.24 -21.66 4.39
C THR A 45 10.93 -20.27 4.92
N VAL A 46 11.28 -19.21 4.18
CA VAL A 46 10.97 -17.83 4.55
C VAL A 46 9.45 -17.60 4.59
N LEU A 47 8.72 -18.11 3.59
CA LEU A 47 7.26 -18.01 3.54
C LEU A 47 6.58 -18.68 4.73
N LEU A 48 7.05 -19.84 5.18
CA LEU A 48 6.49 -20.51 6.37
C LEU A 48 6.59 -19.62 7.62
N HIS A 49 7.72 -18.94 7.81
CA HIS A 49 7.91 -18.02 8.93
C HIS A 49 6.99 -16.79 8.79
N ILE A 50 6.96 -16.18 7.61
CA ILE A 50 6.12 -14.99 7.35
C ILE A 50 4.64 -15.34 7.53
N HIS A 51 4.16 -16.45 6.97
CA HIS A 51 2.78 -16.91 7.14
C HIS A 51 2.46 -17.21 8.61
N GLY A 52 3.36 -17.87 9.33
CA GLY A 52 3.21 -18.10 10.77
C GLY A 52 3.11 -16.80 11.58
N LEU A 53 3.77 -15.71 11.16
CA LEU A 53 3.63 -14.39 11.77
C LEU A 53 2.31 -13.70 11.40
N LEU A 54 1.87 -13.81 10.15
CA LEU A 54 0.67 -13.16 9.62
C LEU A 54 -0.63 -13.86 10.06
N ASP A 55 -0.59 -15.17 10.34
CA ASP A 55 -1.74 -15.98 10.74
C ASP A 55 -2.05 -15.92 12.25
N LYS A 56 -1.19 -15.26 13.04
CA LYS A 56 -1.47 -15.06 14.46
C LYS A 56 -2.74 -14.24 14.61
N ARG A 57 -3.71 -14.77 15.37
CA ARG A 57 -5.04 -14.17 15.61
C ARG A 57 -5.03 -13.00 16.59
N GLU A 58 -3.86 -12.52 16.95
CA GLU A 58 -3.72 -11.21 17.59
C GLU A 58 -4.24 -10.21 16.56
N HIS A 59 -5.36 -9.51 16.84
CA HIS A 59 -5.89 -8.43 15.99
C HIS A 59 -4.98 -7.18 16.05
N ASP A 60 -3.68 -7.42 16.14
CA ASP A 60 -2.65 -6.44 16.37
C ASP A 60 -2.01 -6.09 15.04
N SER A 61 -1.63 -4.83 14.91
CA SER A 61 -0.81 -4.38 13.80
C SER A 61 0.53 -5.13 13.82
N ARG A 62 1.04 -5.51 12.65
CA ARG A 62 2.35 -6.16 12.51
C ARG A 62 3.17 -5.57 11.36
N LEU A 63 4.41 -5.20 11.62
CA LEU A 63 5.39 -4.82 10.61
C LEU A 63 6.44 -5.91 10.51
N ILE A 64 6.57 -6.50 9.32
CA ILE A 64 7.58 -7.52 8.99
C ILE A 64 8.53 -6.89 7.98
N TRP A 65 9.80 -6.77 8.35
CA TRP A 65 10.83 -6.26 7.46
C TRP A 65 11.76 -7.39 7.04
N LEU A 66 11.70 -7.75 5.75
CA LEU A 66 12.59 -8.71 5.12
C LEU A 66 13.77 -8.00 4.45
N HIS A 67 14.92 -7.95 5.12
CA HIS A 67 16.16 -7.41 4.56
C HIS A 67 17.18 -8.52 4.28
N SER A 68 17.87 -8.43 3.15
CA SER A 68 18.94 -9.38 2.78
C SER A 68 19.77 -8.86 1.61
N THR A 69 20.84 -9.56 1.24
CA THR A 69 21.65 -9.25 0.04
C THR A 69 20.83 -9.36 -1.26
N ALA A 70 21.34 -8.77 -2.35
CA ALA A 70 20.69 -8.83 -3.66
C ALA A 70 20.61 -10.28 -4.19
N GLY A 71 19.56 -10.59 -4.95
CA GLY A 71 19.45 -11.88 -5.65
C GLY A 71 18.91 -13.06 -4.84
N VAL A 72 18.64 -12.92 -3.54
CA VAL A 72 18.12 -14.03 -2.71
C VAL A 72 16.60 -14.27 -2.81
N GLY A 73 15.89 -13.49 -3.64
CA GLY A 73 14.46 -13.71 -3.92
C GLY A 73 13.47 -12.99 -3.00
N LYS A 74 13.82 -11.85 -2.38
CA LYS A 74 12.87 -11.04 -1.58
C LYS A 74 11.61 -10.64 -2.35
N SER A 75 11.76 -10.12 -3.57
CA SER A 75 10.63 -9.77 -4.43
C SER A 75 9.75 -10.97 -4.77
N ALA A 76 10.34 -12.19 -4.80
CA ALA A 76 9.56 -13.42 -4.96
C ALA A 76 8.73 -13.73 -3.71
N VAL A 77 9.32 -13.56 -2.51
CA VAL A 77 8.59 -13.66 -1.25
C VAL A 77 7.45 -12.63 -1.20
N ALA A 78 7.74 -11.35 -1.46
CA ALA A 78 6.73 -10.29 -1.49
C ALA A 78 5.60 -10.58 -2.46
N PHE A 79 5.92 -11.08 -3.66
CA PHE A 79 4.94 -11.50 -4.65
C PHE A 79 4.05 -12.65 -4.16
N ILE A 80 4.63 -13.71 -3.60
CA ILE A 80 3.87 -14.88 -3.14
C ILE A 80 2.98 -14.51 -1.93
N VAL A 81 3.48 -13.66 -1.03
CA VAL A 81 2.68 -13.12 0.07
C VAL A 81 1.52 -12.27 -0.46
N ALA A 82 1.75 -11.46 -1.50
CA ALA A 82 0.70 -10.66 -2.15
C ALA A 82 -0.41 -11.54 -2.72
N GLU A 83 -0.03 -12.60 -3.44
CA GLU A 83 -1.00 -13.55 -4.01
C GLU A 83 -1.78 -14.29 -2.92
N ARG A 84 -1.14 -14.66 -1.81
CA ARG A 84 -1.83 -15.24 -0.66
C ARG A 84 -2.83 -14.25 -0.06
N MET A 85 -2.40 -13.02 0.22
CA MET A 85 -3.24 -11.98 0.82
C MET A 85 -4.44 -11.62 -0.04
N ARG A 86 -4.26 -11.62 -1.36
CA ARG A 86 -5.34 -11.48 -2.33
C ARG A 86 -6.35 -12.64 -2.27
N GLY A 87 -5.90 -13.86 -1.95
CA GLY A 87 -6.73 -15.06 -1.86
C GLY A 87 -7.52 -15.19 -0.54
N LEU A 88 -7.02 -14.57 0.54
CA LEU A 88 -7.68 -14.51 1.83
C LEU A 88 -8.94 -13.62 1.72
N GLN A 89 -10.10 -14.27 1.78
CA GLN A 89 -11.42 -13.63 1.75
C GLN A 89 -11.89 -13.38 3.18
N VAL A 90 -12.50 -12.22 3.43
CA VAL A 90 -13.19 -11.97 4.71
C VAL A 90 -14.56 -12.64 4.68
N THR A 91 -14.81 -13.57 5.61
CA THR A 91 -16.13 -14.16 5.86
C THR A 91 -16.79 -13.35 6.99
N GLY A 92 -17.61 -12.37 6.65
CA GLY A 92 -18.29 -11.54 7.65
C GLY A 92 -19.16 -10.42 7.09
N TRP A 93 -18.90 -10.01 5.84
CA TRP A 93 -19.75 -9.10 5.08
C TRP A 93 -20.36 -9.84 3.87
N ALA A 94 -21.53 -9.37 3.40
CA ALA A 94 -22.25 -9.96 2.27
C ALA A 94 -21.45 -9.96 0.93
N THR A 95 -20.27 -9.31 0.91
CA THR A 95 -19.36 -9.20 -0.22
C THR A 95 -17.97 -9.75 0.13
N LYS A 96 -17.39 -10.54 -0.79
CA LYS A 96 -16.03 -11.06 -0.73
C LYS A 96 -15.01 -9.95 -1.03
N GLU A 97 -14.74 -9.08 -0.07
CA GLU A 97 -13.76 -8.00 -0.25
C GLU A 97 -12.35 -8.44 0.12
N LYS A 98 -11.35 -7.85 -0.55
CA LYS A 98 -9.92 -8.15 -0.36
C LYS A 98 -9.24 -6.96 0.28
N GLN A 99 -8.76 -7.13 1.51
CA GLN A 99 -8.17 -6.07 2.31
C GLN A 99 -6.66 -5.97 2.05
N PHE A 100 -6.28 -5.73 0.79
CA PHE A 100 -4.88 -5.79 0.36
C PHE A 100 -4.50 -4.71 -0.66
N ALA A 101 -3.30 -4.14 -0.51
CA ALA A 101 -2.65 -3.31 -1.51
C ALA A 101 -1.12 -3.53 -1.49
N GLY A 102 -0.43 -3.20 -2.58
CA GLY A 102 1.02 -3.21 -2.54
C GLY A 102 1.69 -2.28 -3.55
N SER A 103 2.82 -1.71 -3.17
CA SER A 103 3.62 -0.82 -4.01
C SER A 103 5.04 -1.38 -4.14
N PHE A 104 5.53 -1.51 -5.37
CA PHE A 104 6.80 -2.16 -5.64
C PHE A 104 7.68 -1.21 -6.43
N PHE A 105 8.80 -0.83 -5.83
CA PHE A 105 9.74 0.13 -6.38
C PHE A 105 10.53 -0.50 -7.53
N SER A 106 11.11 0.36 -8.38
CA SER A 106 11.93 -0.05 -9.52
C SER A 106 12.77 1.12 -9.99
N ARG A 107 14.11 1.01 -9.92
CA ARG A 107 15.04 2.09 -10.28
C ARG A 107 14.99 2.47 -11.75
N THR A 108 14.57 1.54 -12.60
CA THR A 108 14.46 1.73 -14.05
C THR A 108 13.17 2.43 -14.48
N GLN A 109 12.27 2.75 -13.55
CA GLN A 109 10.96 3.31 -13.83
C GLN A 109 10.80 4.63 -13.08
N THR A 110 10.66 5.73 -13.81
CA THR A 110 10.71 7.11 -13.26
C THR A 110 9.72 7.37 -12.13
N LYS A 111 8.50 6.82 -12.23
CA LYS A 111 7.46 6.96 -11.18
C LYS A 111 7.53 5.92 -10.07
N ARG A 112 8.45 4.95 -10.15
CA ARG A 112 8.64 3.86 -9.18
C ARG A 112 10.02 3.92 -8.50
N CYS A 113 10.84 4.91 -8.83
CA CYS A 113 12.09 5.19 -8.17
C CYS A 113 11.99 6.39 -7.21
N THR A 114 10.78 6.83 -6.87
CA THR A 114 10.50 7.94 -5.95
C THR A 114 9.29 7.60 -5.08
N THR A 115 9.12 8.31 -3.97
CA THR A 115 7.98 8.17 -3.06
C THR A 115 6.77 9.04 -3.42
N GLU A 116 6.90 10.01 -4.33
CA GLU A 116 5.84 10.98 -4.72
C GLU A 116 4.49 10.33 -5.08
N TYR A 117 4.51 9.14 -5.66
CA TYR A 117 3.31 8.42 -6.11
C TYR A 117 2.89 7.31 -5.15
N PHE A 118 3.61 7.11 -4.05
CA PHE A 118 3.49 5.93 -3.19
C PHE A 118 2.09 5.82 -2.59
N PHE A 119 1.61 6.84 -1.88
CA PHE A 119 0.32 6.78 -1.20
C PHE A 119 -0.84 6.77 -2.19
N ALA A 120 -0.82 7.60 -3.24
CA ALA A 120 -1.83 7.56 -4.30
C ALA A 120 -1.95 6.16 -4.93
N THR A 121 -0.81 5.52 -5.21
CA THR A 121 -0.78 4.16 -5.77
C THR A 121 -1.30 3.11 -4.79
N LEU A 122 -0.88 3.18 -3.52
CA LEU A 122 -1.27 2.23 -2.48
C LEU A 122 -2.77 2.31 -2.19
N VAL A 123 -3.28 3.54 -2.02
CA VAL A 123 -4.69 3.83 -1.71
C VAL A 123 -5.60 3.48 -2.89
N TYR A 124 -5.19 3.78 -4.13
CA TYR A 124 -5.94 3.36 -5.31
C TYR A 124 -6.10 1.84 -5.37
N GLN A 125 -5.01 1.09 -5.14
CA GLN A 125 -5.06 -0.37 -5.10
C GLN A 125 -5.93 -0.89 -3.97
N LEU A 126 -5.83 -0.30 -2.78
CA LEU A 126 -6.67 -0.67 -1.64
C LEU A 126 -8.14 -0.43 -1.97
N ALA A 127 -8.51 0.75 -2.47
CA ALA A 127 -9.89 1.09 -2.81
C ALA A 127 -10.47 0.27 -3.98
N ARG A 128 -9.61 -0.23 -4.88
CA ARG A 128 -10.00 -1.18 -5.93
C ARG A 128 -10.30 -2.57 -5.36
N ASN A 129 -9.54 -3.03 -4.36
CA ASN A 129 -9.66 -4.37 -3.78
C ASN A 129 -10.65 -4.44 -2.60
N PHE A 130 -10.83 -3.32 -1.91
CA PHE A 130 -11.69 -3.13 -0.74
C PHE A 130 -12.60 -1.92 -0.98
N PRO A 131 -13.68 -2.07 -1.80
CA PRO A 131 -14.55 -0.95 -2.18
C PRO A 131 -15.16 -0.19 -1.00
N SER A 132 -15.25 -0.80 0.19
CA SER A 132 -15.71 -0.19 1.43
C SER A 132 -14.94 1.08 1.85
N ILE A 133 -13.68 1.25 1.43
CA ILE A 133 -12.90 2.49 1.68
C ILE A 133 -13.07 3.56 0.59
N ARG A 134 -13.55 3.16 -0.61
CA ARG A 134 -13.51 4.02 -1.80
C ARG A 134 -14.25 5.35 -1.58
N LYS A 135 -15.38 5.33 -0.88
CA LYS A 135 -16.16 6.55 -0.57
C LYS A 135 -15.39 7.51 0.34
N ASP A 136 -14.63 6.99 1.30
CA ASP A 136 -13.85 7.80 2.24
C ASP A 136 -12.64 8.43 1.55
N VAL A 137 -11.98 7.69 0.66
CA VAL A 137 -10.89 8.22 -0.19
C VAL A 137 -11.39 9.31 -1.14
N ILE A 138 -12.51 9.08 -1.84
CA ILE A 138 -13.09 10.09 -2.74
C ILE A 138 -13.46 11.35 -1.98
N ARG A 139 -13.98 11.21 -0.76
CA ARG A 139 -14.29 12.37 0.09
C ARG A 139 -13.03 13.15 0.46
N ALA A 140 -11.97 12.46 0.90
CA ALA A 140 -10.71 13.12 1.25
C ALA A 140 -10.13 13.91 0.08
N ILE A 141 -10.11 13.33 -1.13
CA ILE A 141 -9.63 14.02 -2.34
C ILE A 141 -10.56 15.17 -2.76
N ARG A 142 -11.87 15.07 -2.51
CA ARG A 142 -12.80 16.16 -2.78
C ARG A 142 -12.53 17.36 -1.87
N GLU A 143 -12.25 17.09 -0.60
CA GLU A 143 -11.96 18.11 0.42
C GLU A 143 -10.59 18.76 0.19
N ASP A 144 -9.60 17.98 -0.28
CA ASP A 144 -8.27 18.47 -0.65
C ASP A 144 -7.79 17.82 -1.97
N PRO A 145 -8.08 18.44 -3.14
CA PRO A 145 -7.64 17.90 -4.43
C PRO A 145 -6.14 18.06 -4.71
N ALA A 146 -5.45 18.94 -3.96
CA ALA A 146 -4.04 19.23 -4.15
C ALA A 146 -3.18 18.05 -3.70
N VAL A 147 -3.68 17.22 -2.78
CA VAL A 147 -3.01 15.99 -2.31
C VAL A 147 -2.62 15.00 -3.42
N LEU A 148 -3.25 15.08 -4.60
CA LEU A 148 -2.90 14.24 -5.76
C LEU A 148 -1.76 14.82 -6.61
N ASP A 149 -1.28 16.02 -6.29
CA ASP A 149 -0.11 16.63 -6.90
C ASP A 149 1.16 15.90 -6.41
N PRO A 150 2.00 15.38 -7.31
CA PRO A 150 3.28 14.75 -6.95
C PRO A 150 4.21 15.64 -6.12
N ASP A 151 4.09 16.97 -6.23
CA ASP A 151 4.91 17.92 -5.48
C ASP A 151 4.42 18.13 -4.03
N THR A 152 3.27 17.54 -3.66
CA THR A 152 2.75 17.60 -2.28
C THR A 152 3.64 16.80 -1.34
N PHE A 153 3.86 17.32 -0.13
CA PHE A 153 4.64 16.63 0.89
C PHE A 153 4.08 15.23 1.16
N LEU A 154 4.99 14.25 1.25
CA LEU A 154 4.64 12.85 1.46
C LEU A 154 3.84 12.62 2.76
N HIS A 155 4.10 13.43 3.77
CA HIS A 155 3.32 13.47 5.02
C HIS A 155 1.85 13.83 4.76
N ASP A 156 1.58 14.88 3.99
CA ASP A 156 0.21 15.35 3.73
C ASP A 156 -0.53 14.34 2.84
N GLN A 157 0.18 13.70 1.91
CA GLN A 157 -0.36 12.55 1.18
C GLN A 157 -0.74 11.40 2.12
N MET A 158 0.10 11.07 3.11
CA MET A 158 -0.21 10.02 4.07
C MET A 158 -1.45 10.36 4.90
N GLU A 159 -1.48 11.54 5.50
CA GLU A 159 -2.58 11.98 6.37
C GLU A 159 -3.92 11.95 5.63
N THR A 160 -3.97 12.60 4.47
CA THR A 160 -5.21 12.80 3.71
C THR A 160 -5.64 11.56 2.93
N LEU A 161 -4.73 10.87 2.22
CA LEU A 161 -5.10 9.73 1.37
C LEU A 161 -5.15 8.40 2.13
N PHE A 162 -4.35 8.25 3.19
CA PHE A 162 -4.14 6.96 3.85
C PHE A 162 -4.76 6.93 5.26
N LEU A 163 -4.31 7.79 6.18
CA LEU A 163 -4.74 7.73 7.58
C LEU A 163 -6.20 8.11 7.77
N SER A 164 -6.62 9.28 7.29
CA SER A 164 -8.00 9.76 7.46
C SER A 164 -9.06 8.78 6.91
N PRO A 165 -8.90 8.18 5.70
CA PRO A 165 -9.83 7.16 5.23
C PRO A 165 -9.82 5.88 6.07
N LEU A 166 -8.66 5.46 6.60
CA LEU A 166 -8.54 4.26 7.42
C LEU A 166 -9.11 4.44 8.83
N GLN A 167 -8.96 5.60 9.45
CA GLN A 167 -9.56 5.92 10.75
C GLN A 167 -11.09 5.76 10.71
N LYS A 168 -11.72 6.18 9.60
CA LYS A 168 -13.16 6.01 9.34
C LYS A 168 -13.60 4.54 9.21
N LEU A 169 -12.67 3.61 9.09
CA LEU A 169 -12.91 2.17 9.01
C LEU A 169 -12.70 1.44 10.34
N ARG A 170 -12.07 2.06 11.33
CA ARG A 170 -11.70 1.41 12.60
C ARG A 170 -12.82 0.58 13.20
N PHE A 171 -14.00 1.17 13.38
CA PHE A 171 -15.15 0.49 13.97
C PHE A 171 -15.75 -0.57 13.04
N ARG A 172 -15.69 -0.36 11.72
CA ARG A 172 -16.20 -1.30 10.71
C ARG A 172 -15.33 -2.55 10.60
N LEU A 173 -14.04 -2.44 10.93
CA LEU A 173 -13.04 -3.49 10.78
C LEU A 173 -12.57 -4.12 12.10
N ARG A 174 -13.18 -3.75 13.24
CA ARG A 174 -12.77 -4.23 14.58
C ARG A 174 -12.58 -5.75 14.66
N ASP A 175 -13.52 -6.51 14.10
CA ASP A 175 -13.52 -7.98 14.15
C ASP A 175 -13.16 -8.60 12.79
N SER A 176 -12.58 -7.81 11.88
CA SER A 176 -12.13 -8.26 10.56
C SER A 176 -10.66 -8.68 10.56
N ALA A 177 -10.24 -9.31 9.46
CA ALA A 177 -8.82 -9.52 9.21
C ALA A 177 -8.08 -8.16 9.13
N PRO A 178 -6.79 -8.10 9.49
CA PRO A 178 -5.99 -6.89 9.29
C PRO A 178 -5.89 -6.50 7.82
N LEU A 179 -5.77 -5.20 7.55
CA LEU A 179 -5.43 -4.68 6.22
C LEU A 179 -3.97 -5.01 5.90
N ALA A 180 -3.73 -5.65 4.76
CA ALA A 180 -2.38 -6.05 4.35
C ALA A 180 -1.78 -5.07 3.32
N PHE A 181 -0.55 -4.63 3.59
CA PHE A 181 0.24 -3.77 2.73
C PHE A 181 1.58 -4.43 2.41
N ILE A 182 1.92 -4.55 1.13
CA ILE A 182 3.21 -5.10 0.70
C ILE A 182 4.01 -4.04 -0.04
N ILE A 183 5.20 -3.78 0.47
CA ILE A 183 6.09 -2.74 -0.03
C ILE A 183 7.41 -3.41 -0.37
N ASP A 184 7.73 -3.47 -1.66
CA ASP A 184 8.88 -4.24 -2.14
C ASP A 184 9.97 -3.35 -2.73
N ALA A 185 11.20 -3.79 -2.52
CA ALA A 185 12.42 -3.28 -3.14
C ALA A 185 12.69 -1.80 -2.84
N LEU A 186 12.52 -1.38 -1.57
CA LEU A 186 12.76 0.02 -1.17
C LEU A 186 14.10 0.57 -1.64
N GLU A 187 15.15 -0.26 -1.73
CA GLU A 187 16.49 0.16 -2.20
C GLU A 187 16.53 0.62 -3.67
N GLU A 188 15.45 0.42 -4.41
CA GLU A 188 15.32 0.85 -5.81
C GLU A 188 14.95 2.33 -5.92
N CYS A 189 14.54 2.99 -4.83
CA CYS A 189 14.54 4.45 -4.73
C CYS A 189 15.96 4.95 -4.44
N PRO A 190 16.56 5.83 -5.28
CA PRO A 190 17.92 6.30 -5.09
C PRO A 190 18.04 7.38 -4.01
N SER A 191 16.94 8.04 -3.66
CA SER A 191 16.89 9.11 -2.66
C SER A 191 16.78 8.51 -1.26
N LYS A 192 17.87 8.55 -0.50
CA LYS A 192 17.90 8.06 0.89
C LYS A 192 16.99 8.89 1.80
N THR A 193 16.86 10.18 1.54
CA THR A 193 15.97 11.08 2.30
C THR A 193 14.51 10.68 2.11
N GLU A 194 14.06 10.51 0.85
CA GLU A 194 12.69 10.06 0.56
C GLU A 194 12.39 8.70 1.22
N LEU A 195 13.34 7.77 1.20
CA LEU A 195 13.17 6.47 1.86
C LEU A 195 13.08 6.58 3.38
N ALA A 196 13.95 7.38 4.00
CA ALA A 196 13.90 7.61 5.44
C ALA A 196 12.58 8.26 5.86
N ASP A 197 12.10 9.23 5.08
CA ASP A 197 10.82 9.89 5.32
C ASP A 197 9.67 8.90 5.18
N LEU A 198 9.64 8.09 4.11
CA LEU A 198 8.60 7.06 3.93
C LEU A 198 8.60 6.04 5.08
N ILE A 199 9.77 5.53 5.49
CA ILE A 199 9.88 4.55 6.58
C ILE A 199 9.40 5.17 7.90
N SER A 200 9.79 6.42 8.18
CA SER A 200 9.35 7.17 9.35
C SER A 200 7.82 7.31 9.38
N LEU A 201 7.23 7.72 8.25
CA LEU A 201 5.79 7.87 8.08
C LEU A 201 5.03 6.54 8.23
N LEU A 202 5.51 5.45 7.63
CA LEU A 202 4.93 4.12 7.83
C LEU A 202 5.03 3.66 9.30
N GLY A 203 6.12 4.00 9.97
CA GLY A 203 6.30 3.75 11.40
C GLY A 203 5.36 4.57 12.28
N GLN A 204 5.01 5.80 11.88
CA GLN A 204 4.00 6.64 12.53
C GLN A 204 2.61 6.05 12.34
N ALA A 205 2.22 5.77 11.09
CA ALA A 205 0.96 5.11 10.75
C ALA A 205 0.75 3.81 11.55
N PHE A 206 1.81 3.04 11.78
CA PHE A 206 1.75 1.81 12.56
C PHE A 206 1.40 2.02 14.05
N ARG A 207 1.71 3.19 14.59
CA ARG A 207 1.46 3.55 16.00
C ARG A 207 0.16 4.31 16.20
N GLU A 208 -0.55 4.64 15.12
CA GLU A 208 -1.80 5.39 15.19
C GLU A 208 -2.90 4.56 15.87
N PRO A 209 -3.40 4.99 17.05
CA PRO A 209 -4.31 4.19 17.89
C PRO A 209 -5.72 4.03 17.28
N ASP A 210 -6.05 4.90 16.33
CA ASP A 210 -7.35 4.99 15.70
C ASP A 210 -7.42 4.28 14.35
N LEU A 211 -6.37 3.56 13.94
CA LEU A 211 -6.41 2.73 12.75
C LEU A 211 -7.00 1.33 13.03
N PRO A 212 -7.61 0.70 12.02
CA PRO A 212 -7.81 -0.75 12.04
C PRO A 212 -6.46 -1.48 12.10
N ALA A 213 -6.48 -2.75 12.50
CA ALA A 213 -5.27 -3.58 12.48
C ALA A 213 -4.64 -3.58 11.07
N ILE A 214 -3.34 -3.32 10.99
CA ILE A 214 -2.59 -3.31 9.72
C ILE A 214 -1.41 -4.29 9.75
N GLN A 215 -1.21 -5.02 8.67
CA GLN A 215 -0.05 -5.87 8.44
C GLN A 215 0.77 -5.30 7.30
N ILE A 216 2.04 -4.97 7.56
CA ILE A 216 2.96 -4.43 6.57
C ILE A 216 4.08 -5.45 6.36
N LEU A 217 4.31 -5.87 5.11
CA LEU A 217 5.53 -6.55 4.70
C LEU A 217 6.39 -5.58 3.88
N LEU A 218 7.57 -5.26 4.41
CA LEU A 218 8.58 -4.43 3.76
C LEU A 218 9.74 -5.30 3.28
N THR A 219 10.26 -5.02 2.09
CA THR A 219 11.51 -5.61 1.63
C THR A 219 12.53 -4.54 1.27
N SER A 220 13.78 -4.80 1.61
CA SER A 220 14.91 -3.96 1.20
C SER A 220 16.20 -4.78 1.07
N ARG A 221 17.22 -4.22 0.43
CA ARG A 221 18.58 -4.71 0.64
C ARG A 221 19.07 -4.39 2.04
N SER A 222 19.93 -5.25 2.57
CA SER A 222 20.72 -4.94 3.76
C SER A 222 21.69 -3.81 3.41
N ASP A 223 21.29 -2.58 3.71
CA ASP A 223 22.14 -1.39 3.69
C ASP A 223 22.29 -0.96 5.16
N PRO A 224 23.51 -0.75 5.69
CA PRO A 224 23.70 -0.25 7.05
C PRO A 224 23.06 1.14 7.30
N HIS A 225 22.55 1.81 6.27
CA HIS A 225 21.87 3.09 6.35
C HIS A 225 20.34 3.03 6.24
N LEU A 226 19.74 1.82 6.16
CA LEU A 226 18.29 1.57 6.17
C LEU A 226 17.86 0.90 7.47
#